data_AF-A8XI36-F1
#
_entry.id   AF-A8XI36-F1
#
_cell.length_a   1.000
_cell.length_b   1.000
_cell.length_c   1.000
_cell.angle_alpha   90.00
_cell.angle_beta   90.00
_cell.angle_gamma   90.00
#
_symmetry.space_group_name_H-M   'P 1'
#
loop_
_entity.id
_entity.type
_entity.pdbx_description
1 polymer ?
#
loop_
_entity_poly.entity_id
_entity_poly.type
_entity_poly.pdbx_seq_one_letter_code
_entity_poly.pdbx_strand_id
1 'polypeptide(L)'
;MSVLSTHTFPEDVQELLDVPAGRRVPDPADDHVLTKYNQQINLIKVAANVLPEFWEKITVNRKAGIPITSAVMMFRLAMDTLSRHYLDFFRESSFKVDNRVQERKDTAKLGFFALRNLRSAVDNLSNVQSLVECEEQIKLVIRMADELHGQICETYEVASKD
;
A
#
# COMPACT_ATOMS: atom_id res chain seq x y z
N MET A 1 -10.04 5.40 14.88
CA MET A 1 -9.63 4.01 15.17
C MET A 1 -8.18 3.87 14.78
N SER A 2 -7.32 3.47 15.73
CA SER A 2 -5.87 3.40 15.54
C SER A 2 -5.52 2.12 14.80
N VAL A 3 -5.03 2.23 13.56
CA VAL A 3 -4.53 1.09 12.77
C VAL A 3 -3.06 0.88 13.15
N LEU A 4 -2.81 0.53 14.41
CA LEU A 4 -1.46 0.15 14.85
C LEU A 4 -1.24 -1.31 14.52
N SER A 5 -0.25 -1.60 13.69
CA SER A 5 0.22 -2.97 13.51
C SER A 5 0.79 -3.48 14.83
N THR A 6 0.38 -4.67 15.27
CA THR A 6 0.90 -5.33 16.48
C THR A 6 2.26 -6.01 16.25
N HIS A 7 2.89 -5.76 15.11
CA HIS A 7 4.15 -6.38 14.70
C HIS A 7 5.26 -5.33 14.52
N THR A 8 6.42 -5.61 15.11
CA THR A 8 7.65 -4.88 14.89
C THR A 8 8.15 -5.09 13.47
N PHE A 9 8.46 -4.00 12.77
CA PHE A 9 9.12 -4.04 11.46
C PHE A 9 10.62 -4.34 11.61
N PRO A 10 11.26 -4.92 10.58
CA PRO A 10 12.71 -4.85 10.44
C PRO A 10 13.21 -3.40 10.57
N GLU A 11 14.41 -3.21 11.12
CA GLU A 11 14.96 -1.89 11.44
C GLU A 11 15.01 -0.95 10.23
N ASP A 12 15.40 -1.47 9.07
CA ASP A 12 15.45 -0.72 7.80
C ASP A 12 14.07 -0.24 7.34
N VAL A 13 13.04 -1.05 7.53
CA VAL A 13 11.65 -0.68 7.23
C VAL A 13 11.13 0.32 8.25
N GLN A 14 11.44 0.13 9.53
CA GLN A 14 11.05 1.05 10.59
C GLN A 14 11.65 2.44 10.36
N GLU A 15 12.92 2.53 9.98
CA GLU A 15 13.57 3.79 9.63
C GLU A 15 12.85 4.50 8.48
N LEU A 16 12.48 3.77 7.42
CA LEU A 16 11.73 4.33 6.29
C LEU A 16 10.39 4.92 6.71
N LEU A 17 9.72 4.30 7.68
CA LEU A 17 8.44 4.78 8.21
C LEU A 17 8.63 6.00 9.11
N ASP A 18 9.59 5.98 10.03
CA ASP A 18 9.73 7.01 11.07
C ASP A 18 10.35 8.31 10.57
N VAL A 19 11.23 8.24 9.57
CA VAL A 19 11.89 9.42 9.01
C VAL A 19 10.87 10.37 8.37
N PRO A 20 10.88 11.68 8.67
CA PRO A 20 10.02 12.65 7.99
C PRO A 20 10.24 12.68 6.47
N ALA A 21 9.15 12.89 5.72
CA ALA A 21 9.20 13.13 4.30
C ALA A 21 9.87 14.48 3.98
N GLY A 22 10.36 14.65 2.76
CA GLY A 22 10.86 15.95 2.29
C GLY A 22 12.17 16.43 2.93
N ARG A 23 12.96 15.55 3.56
CA ARG A 23 14.24 15.90 4.18
C ARG A 23 15.35 16.21 3.17
N ARG A 24 15.24 15.68 1.95
CA ARG A 24 16.19 15.88 0.85
C ARG A 24 15.63 16.90 -0.13
N VAL A 25 16.45 17.85 -0.53
CA VAL A 25 16.12 18.74 -1.64
C VAL A 25 16.42 17.97 -2.93
N PRO A 26 15.43 17.76 -3.82
CA PRO A 26 15.71 17.16 -5.13
C PRO A 26 16.65 18.08 -5.92
N ASP A 27 17.53 17.49 -6.72
CA ASP A 27 18.31 18.27 -7.68
C ASP A 27 17.34 18.88 -8.70
N PRO A 28 17.34 20.22 -8.90
CA PRO A 28 16.47 20.87 -9.87
C PRO A 28 16.65 20.37 -11.32
N ALA A 29 17.77 19.73 -11.63
CA ALA A 29 18.03 19.11 -12.93
C ALA A 29 17.56 17.65 -13.02
N ASP A 30 17.06 17.07 -11.91
CA ASP A 30 16.67 15.67 -11.81
C ASP A 30 15.15 15.48 -11.68
N ASP A 31 14.45 15.61 -12.81
CA ASP A 31 13.02 15.30 -12.93
C ASP A 31 12.69 13.81 -12.64
N HIS A 32 13.71 12.97 -12.52
CA HIS A 32 13.54 11.55 -12.27
C HIS A 32 12.94 11.26 -10.90
N VAL A 33 13.22 12.09 -9.90
CA VAL A 33 12.70 11.93 -8.53
C VAL A 33 11.18 12.10 -8.50
N LEU A 34 10.67 13.18 -9.10
CA LEU A 34 9.22 13.41 -9.18
C LEU A 34 8.53 12.33 -10.01
N THR A 35 9.14 11.93 -11.13
CA THR A 35 8.62 10.86 -11.99
C THR A 35 8.49 9.54 -11.22
N LYS A 36 9.55 9.12 -10.52
CA LYS A 36 9.56 7.91 -9.70
C LYS A 36 8.54 7.98 -8.57
N TYR A 37 8.47 9.11 -7.88
CA TYR A 37 7.51 9.34 -6.80
C TYR A 37 6.06 9.13 -7.28
N ASN A 38 5.69 9.78 -8.38
CA ASN A 38 4.36 9.66 -8.98
C ASN A 38 4.09 8.24 -9.50
N GLN A 39 5.10 7.62 -10.11
CA GLN A 39 5.01 6.26 -10.61
C GLN A 39 4.72 5.26 -9.47
N GLN A 40 5.38 5.39 -8.32
CA GLN A 40 5.12 4.47 -7.20
C GLN A 40 3.70 4.61 -6.65
N ILE A 41 3.15 5.83 -6.57
CA ILE A 41 1.74 6.02 -6.16
C ILE A 41 0.79 5.30 -7.13
N ASN A 42 1.03 5.41 -8.44
CA ASN A 42 0.23 4.72 -9.44
C ASN A 42 0.36 3.19 -9.32
N LEU A 43 1.58 2.68 -9.12
CA LEU A 43 1.82 1.24 -8.92
C LEU A 43 1.16 0.71 -7.66
N ILE A 44 1.15 1.48 -6.56
CA ILE A 44 0.41 1.14 -5.33
C ILE A 44 -1.07 0.99 -5.65
N LYS A 45 -1.68 1.96 -6.34
CA LYS A 45 -3.10 1.91 -6.71
C LYS A 45 -3.42 0.70 -7.58
N VAL A 46 -2.65 0.48 -8.63
CA VAL A 46 -2.86 -0.67 -9.54
C VAL A 46 -2.74 -1.98 -8.77
N ALA A 47 -1.68 -2.16 -7.99
CA ALA A 47 -1.46 -3.40 -7.25
C ALA A 47 -2.51 -3.63 -6.15
N ALA A 48 -2.97 -2.59 -5.46
CA ALA A 48 -4.04 -2.69 -4.46
C ALA A 48 -5.37 -3.15 -5.09
N ASN A 49 -5.71 -2.64 -6.27
CA ASN A 49 -6.96 -2.97 -6.97
C ASN A 49 -7.01 -4.39 -7.56
N VAL A 50 -5.89 -5.12 -7.59
CA VAL A 50 -5.87 -6.54 -8.00
C VAL A 50 -6.19 -7.49 -6.84
N LEU A 51 -6.03 -7.05 -5.58
CA LEU A 51 -6.28 -7.88 -4.40
C LEU A 51 -7.70 -8.50 -4.35
N PRO A 52 -8.80 -7.79 -4.68
CA PRO A 52 -10.15 -8.36 -4.65
C PRO A 52 -10.31 -9.59 -5.55
N GLU A 53 -9.73 -9.59 -6.75
CA GLU A 53 -9.86 -10.70 -7.70
C GLU A 53 -9.22 -11.99 -7.15
N PHE A 54 -8.03 -11.87 -6.55
CA PHE A 54 -7.35 -13.00 -5.93
C PHE A 54 -8.07 -13.46 -4.66
N TRP A 55 -8.61 -12.53 -3.87
CA TRP A 55 -9.41 -12.86 -2.70
C TRP A 55 -10.69 -13.60 -3.07
N GLU A 56 -11.39 -13.16 -4.11
CA GLU A 56 -12.59 -13.82 -4.63
C GLU A 56 -12.30 -15.28 -4.97
N LYS A 57 -11.20 -15.57 -5.67
CA LYS A 57 -10.78 -16.96 -5.98
C LYS A 57 -10.61 -17.82 -4.72
N ILE A 58 -10.06 -17.28 -3.64
CA ILE A 58 -9.95 -18.00 -2.36
C ILE A 58 -11.34 -18.31 -1.79
N THR A 59 -12.23 -17.32 -1.76
CA THR A 59 -13.57 -17.49 -1.18
C THR A 59 -14.44 -18.45 -2.00
N VAL A 60 -14.37 -18.40 -3.33
CA VAL A 60 -15.08 -19.30 -4.25
C VAL A 60 -14.59 -20.73 -4.09
N ASN A 61 -13.27 -20.96 -4.13
CA ASN A 61 -12.71 -22.30 -3.95
C ASN A 61 -13.08 -22.88 -2.58
N ARG A 62 -13.00 -22.06 -1.52
CA ARG A 62 -13.40 -22.49 -0.16
C ARG A 62 -14.87 -22.90 -0.09
N LYS A 63 -15.78 -22.12 -0.68
CA LYS A 63 -17.22 -22.44 -0.73
C LYS A 63 -17.50 -23.71 -1.52
N ALA A 64 -16.72 -23.98 -2.57
CA ALA A 64 -16.83 -25.18 -3.39
C ALA A 64 -16.12 -26.42 -2.80
N GLY A 65 -15.46 -26.30 -1.64
CA GLY A 65 -14.66 -27.40 -1.07
C GLY A 65 -13.38 -27.73 -1.85
N ILE A 66 -12.93 -26.82 -2.72
CA ILE A 66 -11.73 -26.96 -3.55
C ILE A 66 -10.51 -26.48 -2.74
N PRO A 67 -9.34 -27.15 -2.87
CA PRO A 67 -8.10 -26.68 -2.25
C PRO A 67 -7.77 -25.22 -2.58
N ILE A 68 -7.49 -24.42 -1.55
CA ILE A 68 -7.21 -22.98 -1.68
C ILE A 68 -5.72 -22.64 -1.75
N THR A 69 -4.83 -23.62 -1.60
CA THR A 69 -3.38 -23.40 -1.43
C THR A 69 -2.78 -22.54 -2.56
N SER A 70 -3.09 -22.84 -3.82
CA SER A 70 -2.59 -22.08 -4.97
C SER A 70 -3.18 -20.66 -5.02
N ALA A 71 -4.46 -20.50 -4.66
CA ALA A 71 -5.10 -19.18 -4.63
C ALA A 71 -4.51 -18.29 -3.51
N VAL A 72 -4.28 -18.86 -2.33
CA VAL A 72 -3.59 -18.18 -1.22
C VAL A 72 -2.16 -17.80 -1.59
N MET A 73 -1.43 -18.68 -2.29
CA MET A 73 -0.09 -18.36 -2.78
C MET A 73 -0.09 -17.17 -3.75
N MET A 74 -1.01 -17.15 -4.72
CA MET A 74 -1.15 -16.02 -5.66
C MET A 74 -1.51 -14.72 -4.95
N PHE A 75 -2.40 -14.79 -3.96
CA PHE A 75 -2.75 -13.63 -3.15
C PHE A 75 -1.55 -13.09 -2.35
N ARG A 76 -0.74 -13.98 -1.76
CA ARG A 76 0.50 -13.60 -1.07
C ARG A 76 1.50 -12.91 -1.99
N LEU A 77 1.68 -13.41 -3.22
CA LEU A 77 2.55 -12.77 -4.22
C LEU A 77 2.07 -11.36 -4.61
N ALA A 78 0.75 -11.16 -4.70
CA ALA A 78 0.16 -9.85 -4.93
C ALA A 78 0.44 -8.88 -3.75
N MET A 79 0.26 -9.34 -2.51
CA MET A 79 0.59 -8.56 -1.32
C MET A 79 2.09 -8.21 -1.24
N ASP A 80 2.98 -9.15 -1.54
CA ASP A 80 4.43 -8.91 -1.54
C ASP A 80 4.84 -7.89 -2.62
N THR A 81 4.15 -7.89 -3.75
CA THR A 81 4.35 -6.88 -4.81
C THR A 81 3.89 -5.50 -4.36
N LEU A 82 2.69 -5.39 -3.78
CA LEU A 82 2.20 -4.13 -3.22
C LEU A 82 3.10 -3.61 -2.10
N SER A 83 3.58 -4.50 -1.22
CA SER A 83 4.52 -4.15 -0.14
C SER A 83 5.80 -3.53 -0.69
N ARG A 84 6.35 -4.05 -1.80
CA ARG A 84 7.54 -3.47 -2.44
C ARG A 84 7.29 -2.05 -2.95
N HIS A 85 6.13 -1.82 -3.60
CA HIS A 85 5.77 -0.47 -4.06
C HIS A 85 5.62 0.54 -2.92
N TYR A 86 5.07 0.13 -1.77
CA TYR A 86 5.06 0.99 -0.58
C TYR A 86 6.48 1.33 -0.09
N LEU A 87 7.38 0.33 -0.02
CA LEU A 87 8.76 0.58 0.41
C LEU A 87 9.52 1.50 -0.53
N ASP A 88 9.35 1.33 -1.84
CA ASP A 88 9.94 2.22 -2.85
C ASP A 88 9.35 3.63 -2.73
N PHE A 89 8.03 3.76 -2.58
CA PHE A 89 7.40 5.04 -2.29
C PHE A 89 7.98 5.72 -1.03
N PHE A 90 8.17 4.98 0.06
CA PHE A 90 8.74 5.56 1.29
C PHE A 90 10.18 6.07 1.09
N ARG A 91 10.98 5.40 0.25
CA ARG A 91 12.32 5.87 -0.14
C ARG A 91 12.23 7.19 -0.93
N GLU A 92 11.36 7.24 -1.93
CA GLU A 92 11.18 8.43 -2.77
C GLU A 92 10.55 9.60 -1.98
N SER A 93 9.71 9.32 -0.99
CA SER A 93 9.11 10.34 -0.10
C SER A 93 10.15 11.12 0.73
N SER A 94 11.40 10.65 0.78
CA SER A 94 12.48 11.38 1.44
C SER A 94 12.81 12.70 0.75
N PHE A 95 12.44 12.88 -0.52
CA PHE A 95 12.64 14.11 -1.27
C PHE A 95 11.45 15.06 -1.16
N LYS A 96 11.73 16.37 -1.11
CA LYS A 96 10.72 17.41 -1.03
C LYS A 96 10.16 17.72 -2.42
N VAL A 97 9.32 16.83 -2.93
CA VAL A 97 8.67 16.97 -4.24
C VAL A 97 7.59 18.06 -4.26
N ASP A 98 6.92 18.28 -3.11
CA ASP A 98 5.98 19.37 -2.87
C ASP A 98 5.73 19.53 -1.35
N ASN A 99 4.74 20.37 -0.98
CA ASN A 99 4.37 20.62 0.42
C ASN A 99 3.43 19.56 1.03
N ARG A 100 2.87 18.64 0.22
CA ARG A 100 1.94 17.58 0.64
C ARG A 100 2.62 16.21 0.78
N VAL A 101 3.92 16.10 0.50
CA VAL A 101 4.66 14.84 0.55
C VAL A 101 4.54 14.10 1.90
N GLN A 102 4.50 14.84 3.02
CA GLN A 102 4.33 14.25 4.36
C GLN A 102 2.91 13.69 4.57
N GLU A 103 1.89 14.44 4.14
CA GLU A 103 0.49 14.01 4.19
C GLU A 103 0.30 12.70 3.42
N ARG A 104 0.82 12.63 2.19
CA ARG A 104 0.82 11.40 1.37
C ARG A 104 1.58 10.26 2.03
N LYS A 105 2.71 10.55 2.68
CA LYS A 105 3.46 9.53 3.42
C LYS A 105 2.63 8.94 4.55
N ASP A 106 1.88 9.76 5.28
CA ASP A 106 1.06 9.31 6.39
C ASP A 106 -0.15 8.49 5.91
N THR A 107 -0.80 8.87 4.81
CA THR A 107 -1.83 8.05 4.15
C THR A 107 -1.26 6.70 3.68
N ALA A 108 -0.08 6.70 3.07
CA ALA A 108 0.59 5.48 2.62
C ALA A 108 0.95 4.54 3.78
N LYS A 109 1.35 5.08 4.95
CA LYS A 109 1.58 4.28 6.16
C LYS A 109 0.33 3.53 6.61
N LEU A 110 -0.83 4.18 6.60
CA LEU A 110 -2.10 3.54 6.95
C LEU A 110 -2.40 2.36 6.01
N GLY A 111 -2.21 2.56 4.70
CA GLY A 111 -2.37 1.48 3.72
C GLY A 111 -1.37 0.34 3.91
N PHE A 112 -0.10 0.67 4.21
CA PHE A 112 0.94 -0.32 4.46
C PHE A 112 0.68 -1.14 5.74
N PHE A 113 0.21 -0.51 6.81
CA PHE A 113 -0.18 -1.20 8.04
C PHE A 113 -1.40 -2.09 7.84
N ALA A 114 -2.40 -1.64 7.08
CA ALA A 114 -3.54 -2.44 6.68
C ALA A 114 -3.10 -3.68 5.87
N LEU A 115 -2.17 -3.51 4.94
CA LEU A 115 -1.58 -4.62 4.17
C LEU A 115 -0.84 -5.61 5.08
N ARG A 116 -0.14 -5.14 6.11
CA ARG A 116 0.52 -6.03 7.06
C ARG A 116 -0.51 -6.83 7.86
N ASN A 117 -1.55 -6.16 8.35
CA ASN A 117 -2.63 -6.82 9.08
C ASN A 117 -3.35 -7.85 8.20
N LEU A 118 -3.59 -7.53 6.93
CA LEU A 118 -4.11 -8.47 5.93
C LEU A 118 -3.22 -9.71 5.82
N ARG A 119 -1.90 -9.53 5.73
CA ARG A 119 -0.96 -10.67 5.67
C ARG A 119 -1.08 -11.56 6.91
N SER A 120 -1.17 -10.96 8.09
CA SER A 120 -1.37 -11.72 9.33
C SER A 120 -2.70 -12.50 9.33
N ALA A 121 -3.78 -11.88 8.86
CA ALA A 121 -5.08 -12.54 8.74
C ALA A 121 -5.05 -13.71 7.73
N VAL A 122 -4.36 -13.55 6.60
CA VAL A 122 -4.15 -14.60 5.59
C VAL A 122 -3.29 -15.75 6.10
N ASP A 123 -2.30 -15.47 6.94
CA ASP A 123 -1.49 -16.53 7.55
C ASP A 123 -2.29 -17.36 8.57
N ASN A 124 -3.36 -16.78 9.13
CA ASN A 124 -4.25 -17.39 10.12
C ASN A 124 -5.61 -17.81 9.54
N LEU A 125 -5.69 -18.11 8.23
CA LEU A 125 -6.94 -18.31 7.46
C LEU A 125 -7.71 -19.61 7.78
N SER A 126 -7.64 -20.09 9.03
CA SER A 126 -8.21 -21.35 9.51
C SER A 126 -9.67 -21.25 9.98
N ASN A 127 -10.22 -20.05 10.22
CA ASN A 127 -11.58 -19.87 10.76
C ASN A 127 -12.38 -18.76 10.02
N VAL A 128 -13.68 -18.63 10.30
CA VAL A 128 -14.56 -17.64 9.62
C VAL A 128 -14.21 -16.19 9.97
N GLN A 129 -13.81 -15.94 11.22
CA GLN A 129 -13.41 -14.61 11.69
C GLN A 129 -12.25 -14.04 10.86
N SER A 130 -11.25 -14.88 10.52
CA SER A 130 -10.13 -14.48 9.66
C SER A 130 -10.54 -14.03 8.25
N LEU A 131 -11.67 -14.52 7.71
CA LEU A 131 -12.18 -14.10 6.41
C LEU A 131 -12.74 -12.67 6.45
N VAL A 132 -13.53 -12.36 7.47
CA VAL A 132 -14.09 -11.01 7.68
C VAL A 132 -12.97 -10.00 7.86
N GLU A 133 -11.97 -10.35 8.69
CA GLU A 133 -10.78 -9.52 8.89
C GLU A 133 -10.02 -9.28 7.58
N CYS A 134 -9.82 -10.31 6.76
CA CYS A 134 -9.19 -10.15 5.45
C CYS A 134 -9.98 -9.19 4.55
N GLU A 135 -11.30 -9.32 4.46
CA GLU A 135 -12.14 -8.44 3.64
C GLU A 135 -12.07 -6.98 4.09
N GLU A 136 -12.09 -6.73 5.40
CA GLU A 136 -11.95 -5.40 5.97
C GLU A 136 -10.59 -4.79 5.66
N GLN A 137 -9.51 -5.55 5.82
CA GLN A 137 -8.17 -5.06 5.51
C GLN A 137 -7.97 -4.81 4.00
N ILE A 138 -8.53 -5.65 3.12
CA ILE A 138 -8.50 -5.42 1.65
C ILE A 138 -9.17 -4.08 1.31
N LYS A 139 -10.37 -3.83 1.86
CA LYS A 139 -11.09 -2.56 1.63
C LYS A 139 -10.28 -1.37 2.12
N LEU A 140 -9.63 -1.48 3.28
CA LEU A 140 -8.81 -0.41 3.83
C LEU A 140 -7.56 -0.15 2.98
N VAL A 141 -6.87 -1.20 2.52
CA VAL A 141 -5.72 -1.09 1.61
C VAL A 141 -6.10 -0.34 0.33
N ILE A 142 -7.22 -0.73 -0.31
CA ILE A 142 -7.70 -0.09 -1.54
C ILE A 142 -8.06 1.37 -1.29
N ARG A 143 -8.82 1.65 -0.22
CA ARG A 143 -9.20 3.02 0.13
C ARG A 143 -7.98 3.93 0.31
N MET A 144 -6.95 3.47 1.03
CA MET A 144 -5.74 4.27 1.25
C MET A 144 -4.93 4.45 -0.04
N ALA A 145 -4.91 3.46 -0.92
CA ALA A 145 -4.26 3.57 -2.23
C ALA A 145 -4.99 4.57 -3.15
N ASP A 146 -6.32 4.56 -3.15
CA ASP A 146 -7.13 5.51 -3.90
C ASP A 146 -7.04 6.93 -3.34
N GLU A 147 -7.02 7.09 -2.01
CA GLU A 147 -6.83 8.39 -1.35
C GLU A 147 -5.46 8.98 -1.66
N LEU A 148 -4.41 8.16 -1.58
CA LEU A 148 -3.04 8.54 -1.94
C LEU A 148 -2.94 9.02 -3.41
N HIS A 149 -3.59 8.31 -4.32
CA HIS A 149 -3.67 8.73 -5.73
C HIS A 149 -4.55 9.97 -5.91
N GLY A 150 -5.65 10.11 -5.17
CA GLY A 150 -6.49 11.31 -5.22
C GLY A 150 -5.69 12.57 -4.87
N GLN A 151 -4.90 12.51 -3.79
CA GLN A 151 -4.02 13.60 -3.37
C GLN A 151 -3.00 14.01 -4.44
N ILE A 152 -2.53 13.08 -5.27
CA ILE A 152 -1.60 13.39 -6.37
C ILE A 152 -2.31 14.12 -7.52
N CYS A 153 -3.48 13.63 -7.94
CA CYS A 153 -4.30 14.24 -8.97
C CYS A 153 -4.68 15.67 -8.57
N GLU A 154 -5.15 15.88 -7.34
CA GLU A 154 -5.47 17.23 -6.82
C GLU A 154 -4.29 18.20 -6.89
N THR A 155 -3.06 17.72 -6.72
CA THR A 155 -1.89 18.60 -6.65
C THR A 155 -1.38 18.97 -8.03
N TYR A 156 -1.39 18.05 -8.99
CA TYR A 156 -0.78 18.25 -10.30
C TYR A 156 -1.79 18.46 -11.44
N GLU A 157 -3.07 18.10 -11.28
CA GLU A 157 -4.14 18.45 -12.24
C GLU A 157 -4.71 19.85 -11.99
N VAL A 158 -4.65 20.36 -10.76
CA VAL A 158 -5.03 21.76 -10.46
C VAL A 158 -3.96 22.72 -10.97
N ALA A 159 -2.69 22.33 -10.95
CA ALA A 159 -1.57 23.13 -11.44
C ALA A 159 -1.55 23.33 -12.98
N SER A 160 -2.35 22.58 -13.75
CA SER A 160 -2.43 22.71 -15.21
C SER A 160 -3.54 23.64 -15.69
N LYS A 161 -4.19 24.40 -14.80
CA LYS A 161 -5.31 25.30 -15.11
C LYS A 161 -5.02 26.80 -14.88
N ASP A 162 -3.79 27.15 -14.51
CA ASP A 162 -3.30 28.53 -14.44
C ASP A 162 -2.27 28.81 -15.56
#